data_AF-U1R444-F1
#
_entry.id   AF-U1R444-F1
#
_cell.length_a   1.000
_cell.length_b   1.000
_cell.length_c   1.000
_cell.angle_alpha   90.00
_cell.angle_beta   90.00
_cell.angle_gamma   90.00
#
_symmetry.space_group_name_H-M   'P 1'
#
loop_
_entity.id
_entity.type
_entity.pdbx_description
1 polymer ?
#
loop_
_entity_poly.entity_id
_entity_poly.type
_entity_poly.pdbx_seq_one_letter_code
_entity_poly.pdbx_strand_id
1 'polypeptide(L)'
;MTSLVDISVAVIGWIGSLALVAAYFLVARGVWAGDSLKYNALNMSGAILLIINCAYVNAWPSAVANLFFLAVGVYTVITVKRAYMKQLAKRQAAKLRRRNSELDLPVAA
;
A
#
# COMPACT_ATOMS: atom_id res chain seq x y z
N MET A 1 1.82 38.88 -3.81
CA MET A 1 0.42 38.43 -3.86
C MET A 1 0.43 36.93 -4.02
N THR A 2 -0.02 36.16 -3.03
CA THR A 2 -0.11 34.70 -3.13
C THR A 2 -1.24 34.35 -4.07
N SER A 3 -0.94 33.56 -5.10
CA SER A 3 -1.93 33.08 -6.05
C SER A 3 -2.86 32.05 -5.39
N LEU A 4 -4.06 31.84 -5.94
CA LEU A 4 -4.95 30.76 -5.49
C LEU A 4 -4.26 29.39 -5.57
N VAL A 5 -3.37 29.22 -6.54
CA VAL A 5 -2.56 28.01 -6.73
C VAL A 5 -1.66 27.76 -5.52
N ASP A 6 -1.00 28.79 -4.99
CA ASP A 6 -0.13 28.65 -3.81
C ASP A 6 -0.90 28.15 -2.59
N ILE A 7 -2.12 28.67 -2.38
CA ILE A 7 -3.00 28.26 -1.28
C ILE A 7 -3.45 26.81 -1.48
N SER A 8 -3.90 26.43 -2.68
CA SER A 8 -4.30 25.06 -2.98
C SER A 8 -3.16 24.06 -2.75
N VAL A 9 -1.96 24.38 -3.21
CA VAL A 9 -0.79 23.53 -3.04
C VAL A 9 -0.38 23.42 -1.57
N ALA A 10 -0.47 24.51 -0.80
CA ALA A 10 -0.21 24.47 0.64
C ALA A 10 -1.22 23.57 1.37
N VAL A 11 -2.52 23.68 1.06
CA VAL A 11 -3.57 22.82 1.64
C VAL A 11 -3.31 21.35 1.30
N ILE A 12 -2.95 21.05 0.05
CA ILE A 12 -2.55 19.70 -0.39
C ILE A 12 -1.36 19.18 0.44
N GLY A 13 -0.35 20.02 0.65
CA GLY A 13 0.82 19.68 1.46
C GLY A 13 0.45 19.35 2.91
N TRP A 14 -0.38 20.17 3.55
CA TRP A 14 -0.86 19.93 4.92
C TRP A 14 -1.69 18.65 5.02
N ILE A 15 -2.60 18.39 4.08
CA ILE A 15 -3.38 17.16 4.03
C ILE A 15 -2.45 15.95 3.88
N GLY A 16 -1.46 16.02 2.97
CA GLY A 16 -0.48 14.97 2.75
C GLY A 16 0.35 14.66 4.00
N SER A 17 0.82 15.71 4.69
CA SER A 17 1.60 15.59 5.92
C SER A 17 0.77 14.96 7.05
N LEU A 18 -0.47 15.41 7.24
CA LEU A 18 -1.39 14.80 8.21
C LEU A 18 -1.69 13.34 7.90
N ALA A 19 -1.88 12.99 6.63
CA ALA A 19 -2.12 11.62 6.20
C ALA A 19 -0.92 10.70 6.51
N LEU A 20 0.30 11.17 6.25
CA LEU A 20 1.54 10.43 6.56
C LEU A 20 1.74 10.25 8.07
N VAL A 21 1.55 11.30 8.85
CA VAL A 21 1.62 11.22 10.32
C VAL A 21 0.56 10.29 10.87
N ALA A 22 -0.68 10.35 10.37
CA ALA A 22 -1.75 9.44 10.77
C ALA A 22 -1.42 7.98 10.41
N ALA A 23 -0.90 7.74 9.20
CA ALA A 23 -0.48 6.41 8.77
C ALA A 23 0.61 5.84 9.69
N TYR A 24 1.65 6.64 9.98
CA TYR A 24 2.71 6.24 10.89
C TYR A 24 2.19 5.99 12.31
N PHE A 25 1.34 6.87 12.82
CA PHE A 25 0.76 6.75 14.17
C PHE A 25 -0.07 5.47 14.34
N LEU A 26 -0.86 5.11 13.33
CA LEU A 26 -1.67 3.89 13.34
C LEU A 26 -0.81 2.62 13.33
N VAL A 27 0.33 2.64 12.61
CA VAL A 27 1.31 1.56 12.65
C VAL A 27 2.06 1.51 13.96
N ALA A 28 2.51 2.66 14.48
CA ALA A 28 3.24 2.75 15.75
C ALA A 28 2.40 2.27 16.94
N ARG A 29 1.08 2.48 16.90
CA ARG A 29 0.14 1.93 17.89
C ARG A 29 -0.17 0.45 17.72
N GLY A 30 0.34 -0.20 16.68
CA GLY A 30 0.03 -1.59 16.35
C GLY A 30 -1.42 -1.80 15.87
N VAL A 31 -2.16 -0.73 15.56
CA VAL A 31 -3.54 -0.82 15.05
C VAL A 31 -3.51 -1.40 13.64
N TRP A 32 -2.57 -0.93 12.81
CA TRP A 32 -2.32 -1.45 11.47
C TRP A 32 -0.94 -2.10 11.40
N ALA A 33 -0.87 -3.26 10.75
CA ALA A 33 0.42 -3.86 10.42
C ALA A 33 1.11 -3.05 9.31
N GLY A 34 2.44 -2.96 9.33
CA GLY A 34 3.22 -2.24 8.30
C GLY A 34 3.11 -2.86 6.90
N ASP A 35 2.71 -4.12 6.81
CA ASP A 35 2.39 -4.82 5.56
C ASP A 35 0.91 -4.68 5.15
N SER A 36 0.09 -3.99 5.96
CA SER A 36 -1.33 -3.81 5.67
C SER A 36 -1.54 -2.97 4.43
N LEU A 37 -2.47 -3.42 3.58
CA LEU A 37 -2.88 -2.68 2.39
C LEU A 37 -3.48 -1.31 2.74
N LYS A 38 -4.19 -1.20 3.87
CA LYS A 38 -4.80 0.06 4.33
C LYS A 38 -3.74 1.09 4.73
N TYR A 39 -2.72 0.64 5.45
CA TYR A 39 -1.58 1.48 5.83
C TYR A 39 -0.84 1.96 4.58
N ASN A 40 -0.46 1.04 3.69
CA ASN A 40 0.29 1.42 2.50
C ASN A 40 -0.52 2.32 1.56
N ALA A 41 -1.84 2.13 1.45
CA ALA A 41 -2.69 3.05 0.68
C ALA A 41 -2.66 4.48 1.25
N LEU A 42 -2.77 4.62 2.58
CA LEU A 42 -2.74 5.94 3.24
C LEU A 42 -1.34 6.57 3.20
N ASN A 43 -0.29 5.78 3.39
CA ASN A 43 1.10 6.22 3.29
C ASN A 43 1.43 6.69 1.86
N MET A 44 1.02 5.93 0.84
CA MET A 44 1.23 6.29 -0.57
C MET A 44 0.45 7.54 -0.96
N SER A 45 -0.80 7.69 -0.53
CA SER A 45 -1.58 8.90 -0.83
C SER A 45 -0.98 10.15 -0.18
N GLY A 46 -0.56 10.05 1.09
CA GLY A 46 0.15 11.14 1.78
C GLY A 46 1.47 11.51 1.08
N ALA A 47 2.25 10.50 0.68
CA ALA A 47 3.50 10.70 -0.06
C ALA A 47 3.28 11.40 -1.41
N ILE A 48 2.26 11.00 -2.19
CA ILE A 48 1.95 11.63 -3.48
C ILE A 48 1.60 13.12 -3.30
N LEU A 49 0.76 13.44 -2.31
CA LEU A 49 0.38 14.83 -2.02
C LEU A 49 1.59 15.67 -1.63
N LEU A 50 2.51 15.13 -0.81
CA LEU A 50 3.74 15.82 -0.44
C LEU A 50 4.74 15.93 -1.59
N ILE A 51 4.84 14.95 -2.49
CA ILE A 51 5.67 15.08 -3.70
C ILE A 51 5.20 16.26 -4.54
N ILE A 52 3.89 16.40 -4.77
CA ILE A 52 3.31 17.51 -5.53
C ILE A 52 3.61 18.85 -4.84
N ASN A 53 3.37 18.94 -3.53
CA ASN A 53 3.64 20.15 -2.76
C ASN A 53 5.14 20.52 -2.77
N CYS A 54 6.02 19.55 -2.50
CA CYS A 54 7.46 19.77 -2.43
C CYS A 54 8.06 20.12 -3.80
N ALA A 55 7.59 19.50 -4.88
CA ALA A 55 8.00 19.85 -6.23
C ALA A 55 7.61 21.29 -6.58
N TYR A 56 6.41 21.73 -6.18
CA TYR A 56 5.94 23.10 -6.43
C TYR A 56 6.78 24.15 -5.69
N VAL A 57 7.15 23.90 -4.43
CA VAL A 57 8.00 24.83 -3.65
C VAL A 57 9.50 24.60 -3.84
N ASN A 58 9.90 23.77 -4.82
CA ASN A 58 11.30 23.39 -5.10
C ASN A 58 12.05 22.74 -3.91
N ALA A 59 11.33 22.11 -2.99
CA ALA A 59 11.89 21.35 -1.87
C ALA A 59 12.30 19.93 -2.32
N TRP A 60 13.28 19.84 -3.22
CA TRP A 60 13.73 18.58 -3.84
C TRP A 60 14.12 17.48 -2.84
N PRO A 61 14.84 17.75 -1.72
CA PRO A 61 15.17 16.70 -0.74
C PRO A 61 13.91 16.04 -0.15
N SER A 62 12.89 16.85 0.17
CA SER A 62 11.62 16.36 0.71
C SER A 62 10.80 15.61 -0.35
N ALA A 63 10.80 16.08 -1.60
CA ALA A 63 10.14 15.39 -2.70
C ALA A 63 10.74 13.98 -2.90
N VAL A 64 12.07 13.88 -2.89
CA VAL A 64 12.78 12.59 -3.02
C VAL A 64 12.51 11.68 -1.82
N ALA A 65 12.48 12.20 -0.59
CA ALA A 65 12.12 11.42 0.59
C ALA A 65 10.72 10.80 0.47
N ASN A 66 9.73 11.59 0.04
CA ASN A 66 8.37 11.10 -0.18
C ASN A 66 8.29 10.11 -1.35
N LEU A 67 9.13 10.24 -2.36
CA LEU A 67 9.25 9.24 -3.43
C LEU A 67 9.75 7.89 -2.89
N PHE A 68 10.68 7.87 -1.94
CA PHE A 68 11.09 6.64 -1.27
C PHE A 68 9.95 6.00 -0.47
N PHE A 69 9.17 6.80 0.28
CA PHE A 69 7.97 6.30 0.97
C PHE A 69 6.96 5.68 0.00
N LEU A 70 6.75 6.33 -1.15
CA LEU A 70 5.90 5.81 -2.21
C LEU A 70 6.42 4.48 -2.77
N ALA A 71 7.73 4.39 -3.06
CA ALA A 71 8.36 3.18 -3.59
C ALA A 71 8.26 1.99 -2.62
N VAL A 72 8.48 2.22 -1.32
CA VAL A 72 8.30 1.21 -0.26
C VAL A 72 6.85 0.75 -0.17
N GLY A 73 5.90 1.68 -0.28
CA GLY A 73 4.47 1.36 -0.32
C GLY A 73 4.12 0.46 -1.51
N VAL A 74 4.57 0.82 -2.72
CA VAL A 74 4.37 0.02 -3.95
C VAL A 74 4.97 -1.38 -3.79
N TYR A 75 6.20 -1.49 -3.30
CA TYR A 75 6.86 -2.77 -3.07
C TYR A 75 6.02 -3.65 -2.14
N THR A 76 5.51 -3.09 -1.05
CA THR A 76 4.70 -3.82 -0.07
C THR A 76 3.37 -4.30 -0.66
N VAL A 77 2.70 -3.49 -1.48
CA VAL A 77 1.47 -3.93 -2.17
C VAL A 77 1.75 -5.10 -3.13
N ILE A 78 2.86 -5.05 -3.87
CA ILE A 78 3.25 -6.10 -4.81
C ILE A 78 3.57 -7.41 -4.07
N THR A 79 4.31 -7.35 -2.96
CA THR A 79 4.68 -8.54 -2.18
C THR A 79 3.46 -9.19 -1.52
N VAL A 80 2.55 -8.40 -0.95
CA VAL A 80 1.30 -8.90 -0.33
C VAL A 80 0.40 -9.57 -1.37
N LYS A 81 0.22 -8.97 -2.56
CA LYS A 81 -0.55 -9.60 -3.64
C LYS A 81 0.06 -10.94 -4.07
N ARG A 82 1.39 -11.02 -4.19
CA ARG A 82 2.09 -12.28 -4.52
C ARG A 82 1.88 -13.34 -3.45
N ALA A 83 1.93 -12.98 -2.16
CA ALA A 83 1.69 -13.90 -1.06
C ALA A 83 0.25 -14.44 -1.08
N TYR A 84 -0.73 -13.56 -1.29
CA TYR A 84 -2.15 -13.93 -1.41
C TYR A 84 -2.40 -14.90 -2.58
N MET A 85 -1.87 -14.61 -3.76
CA MET A 85 -2.01 -15.48 -4.94
C MET A 85 -1.37 -16.86 -4.72
N LYS A 86 -0.20 -16.93 -4.07
CA LYS A 86 0.44 -18.21 -3.71
C LYS A 86 -0.42 -19.03 -2.75
N GLN A 87 -1.06 -18.39 -1.78
CA GLN A 87 -1.95 -19.07 -0.83
C GLN A 87 -3.20 -19.62 -1.51
N LEU A 88 -3.82 -18.85 -2.42
CA LEU A 88 -4.96 -19.30 -3.21
C LEU A 88 -4.59 -20.49 -4.11
N ALA A 89 -3.47 -20.41 -4.83
CA ALA A 89 -2.99 -21.49 -5.68
C ALA A 89 -2.74 -22.79 -4.87
N LYS A 90 -2.13 -22.69 -3.68
CA LYS A 90 -1.96 -23.85 -2.77
C LYS A 90 -3.30 -24.45 -2.33
N ARG A 91 -4.27 -23.61 -1.96
CA ARG A 91 -5.62 -24.07 -1.56
C ARG A 91 -6.35 -24.77 -2.71
N GLN A 92 -6.22 -24.24 -3.93
CA GLN A 92 -6.79 -24.87 -5.13
C GLN A 92 -6.12 -26.21 -5.43
N ALA A 93 -4.79 -26.28 -5.40
CA ALA A 93 -4.04 -27.52 -5.60
C ALA A 93 -4.41 -28.59 -4.55
N ALA A 94 -4.59 -28.21 -3.29
CA ALA A 94 -5.03 -29.12 -2.23
C ALA A 94 -6.46 -29.65 -2.47
N LYS A 95 -7.39 -28.79 -2.91
CA LYS A 95 -8.76 -29.21 -3.28
C LYS A 95 -8.76 -30.16 -4.48
N LEU A 96 -7.97 -29.87 -5.52
CA LEU A 96 -7.85 -30.74 -6.70
C LEU A 96 -7.29 -32.11 -6.34
N ARG A 97 -6.24 -32.17 -5.49
CA ARG A 97 -5.68 -33.43 -5.00
C ARG A 97 -6.70 -34.28 -4.23
N ARG A 98 -7.48 -33.66 -3.33
CA ARG A 98 -8.56 -34.38 -2.63
C ARG A 98 -9.60 -34.93 -3.59
N ARG A 99 -10.07 -34.10 -4.52
CA ARG A 99 -11.06 -34.52 -5.53
C ARG A 99 -10.56 -35.66 -6.42
N ASN A 100 -9.28 -35.65 -6.82
CA ASN A 100 -8.70 -36.76 -7.58
C ASN A 100 -8.67 -38.05 -6.76
N SER A 101 -8.23 -37.96 -5.49
CA SER A 101 -8.22 -39.11 -4.58
C SER A 101 -9.61 -39.69 -4.29
N GLU A 102 -10.68 -38.88 -4.34
CA GLU A 102 -12.06 -39.34 -4.18
C GLU A 102 -12.59 -40.04 -5.45
N LEU A 103 -12.11 -39.64 -6.64
CA LEU A 103 -12.42 -40.28 -7.92
C LEU A 103 -11.62 -41.58 -8.15
N ASP A 104 -10.45 -41.69 -7.53
CA ASP A 104 -9.61 -42.89 -7.55
C ASP A 104 -10.12 -44.00 -6.60
N LEU A 105 -11.15 -43.73 -5.79
CA LEU A 105 -11.88 -44.79 -5.08
C LEU A 105 -12.63 -45.63 -6.12
N PRO A 106 -12.62 -46.96 -6.01
CA PRO A 106 -13.37 -47.81 -6.92
C PRO A 106 -14.87 -47.51 -6.73
N VAL A 107 -15.44 -46.70 -7.63
CA VAL A 107 -16.90 -46.54 -7.83
C VAL A 107 -17.52 -47.84 -8.36
N ALA A 108 -16.75 -48.93 -8.40
CA ALA A 108 -17.05 -50.21 -9.04
C ALA A 108 -17.18 -51.38 -8.05
N ALA A 109 -17.62 -51.15 -6.82
CA ALA A 109 -18.07 -52.20 -5.91
C ALA A 109 -19.60 -52.17 -5.77
#